data_AF-W3AMR7-F1
#
_entry.id   AF-W3AMR7-F1
#
_cell.length_a   1.000
_cell.length_b   1.000
_cell.length_c   1.000
_cell.angle_alpha   90.00
_cell.angle_beta   90.00
_cell.angle_gamma   90.00
#
_symmetry.space_group_name_H-M   'P 1'
#
loop_
_entity.id
_entity.type
_entity.pdbx_description
1 polymer ?
#
loop_
_entity_poly.entity_id
_entity_poly.type
_entity_poly.pdbx_seq_one_letter_code
_entity_poly.pdbx_strand_id
1 'polypeptide(L)'
;MKILVLNCGSSSLKYQLIDMEDESVLAKGLCERIGIEGSKLTHKAPGKDDFELETAMPDHGVAVKLVFDALTDAAHGVVKSVDEIGAIGHRVLHAGKKITESIVVNQEVKDIIRECFDLGPLHNPANLLGIEACEKVVPGKPNVAVFDTTFGMTLPEKAFYYAIPTEYYEKYGIRRYGFHGTSHNFVSHETIKFGNLDPEKAKVIVCHLGNGASISASIGGKGVDTSMGLTPLEGLIMGTRSGDIDAAVVQFLANHENLSVDEVLNILNKKSGVLGLSGVSSDFRDVEKAAEEGNHMAQVALEAFEYRVAKYIGSYAAAMNGVDAITFTAGVGENDKVTRKNIIEKYLGFIGAKIDDERNNVRGKAALISADDSKVKIFMIPTNEELAIARDTLRLVEA
;
A
#
# COMPACT_ATOMS: atom_id res chain seq x y z
N MET A 1 -24.82 3.95 5.36
CA MET A 1 -24.62 4.17 3.89
C MET A 1 -23.70 3.07 3.36
N LYS A 2 -24.02 2.43 2.24
CA LYS A 2 -23.14 1.39 1.64
C LYS A 2 -22.16 2.02 0.64
N ILE A 3 -20.86 1.76 0.80
CA ILE A 3 -19.81 2.30 -0.07
C ILE A 3 -19.10 1.15 -0.79
N LEU A 4 -19.07 1.21 -2.12
CA LEU A 4 -18.26 0.31 -2.92
C LEU A 4 -16.85 0.88 -3.05
N VAL A 5 -15.85 0.13 -2.62
CA VAL A 5 -14.44 0.50 -2.76
C VAL A 5 -13.81 -0.32 -3.86
N LEU A 6 -13.08 0.35 -4.76
CA LEU A 6 -12.39 -0.25 -5.90
C LEU A 6 -10.89 0.04 -5.88
N ASN A 7 -10.11 -1.00 -6.19
CA ASN A 7 -8.67 -0.91 -6.43
C ASN A 7 -8.36 -1.59 -7.76
N CYS A 8 -8.25 -0.78 -8.82
CA CYS A 8 -7.99 -1.26 -10.18
C CYS A 8 -6.48 -1.29 -10.45
N GLY A 9 -5.91 -2.48 -10.61
CA GLY A 9 -4.57 -2.69 -11.13
C GLY A 9 -4.57 -2.88 -12.65
N SER A 10 -3.39 -3.03 -13.25
CA SER A 10 -3.25 -3.20 -14.71
C SER A 10 -4.01 -4.40 -15.29
N SER A 11 -4.13 -5.48 -14.52
CA SER A 11 -4.77 -6.74 -14.95
C SER A 11 -5.68 -7.34 -13.87
N SER A 12 -6.05 -6.56 -12.86
CA SER A 12 -6.93 -6.99 -11.78
C SER A 12 -7.80 -5.86 -11.26
N LEU A 13 -8.90 -6.22 -10.61
CA LEU A 13 -9.78 -5.29 -9.90
C LEU A 13 -10.20 -5.95 -8.58
N LYS A 14 -9.77 -5.37 -7.46
CA LYS A 14 -10.24 -5.75 -6.12
C LYS A 14 -11.37 -4.83 -5.70
N TYR A 15 -12.35 -5.39 -4.99
CA TYR A 15 -13.44 -4.59 -4.45
C TYR A 15 -13.92 -5.07 -3.09
N GLN A 16 -14.49 -4.13 -2.33
CA GLN A 16 -15.27 -4.40 -1.12
C GLN A 16 -16.51 -3.51 -1.11
N LEU A 17 -17.67 -4.08 -0.75
CA LEU A 17 -18.85 -3.30 -0.39
C LEU A 17 -18.92 -3.25 1.14
N ILE A 18 -18.84 -2.04 1.70
CA ILE A 18 -18.79 -1.80 3.14
C ILE A 18 -20.06 -1.08 3.57
N ASP A 19 -20.70 -1.55 4.64
CA ASP A 19 -21.75 -0.78 5.32
C ASP A 19 -21.10 0.18 6.32
N MET A 20 -21.26 1.47 6.09
CA MET A 20 -20.66 2.49 6.96
C MET A 20 -21.45 2.74 8.25
N GLU A 21 -22.60 2.08 8.46
CA GLU A 21 -23.29 2.15 9.75
C GLU A 21 -22.51 1.43 10.87
N ASP A 22 -21.85 0.32 10.53
CA ASP A 22 -21.07 -0.50 11.48
C ASP A 22 -19.67 -0.90 10.96
N GLU A 23 -19.27 -0.36 9.81
CA GLU A 23 -18.01 -0.64 9.12
C GLU A 23 -17.84 -2.12 8.70
N SER A 24 -18.94 -2.87 8.61
CA SER A 24 -18.92 -4.28 8.21
C SER A 24 -18.70 -4.45 6.70
N VAL A 25 -17.92 -5.47 6.33
CA VAL A 25 -17.73 -5.86 4.93
C VAL A 25 -18.89 -6.75 4.51
N LEU A 26 -19.80 -6.21 3.69
CA LEU A 26 -20.94 -6.95 3.15
C LEU A 26 -20.51 -7.95 2.08
N ALA A 27 -19.57 -7.56 1.22
CA ALA A 27 -18.97 -8.45 0.24
C ALA A 27 -17.56 -7.99 -0.11
N LYS A 28 -16.74 -8.94 -0.56
CA LYS A 28 -15.44 -8.65 -1.16
C LYS A 28 -15.19 -9.56 -2.36
N GLY A 29 -14.41 -9.09 -3.30
CA GLY A 29 -14.06 -9.91 -4.44
C GLY A 29 -12.87 -9.41 -5.22
N LEU A 30 -12.52 -10.19 -6.23
CA LEU A 30 -11.35 -9.99 -7.06
C LEU A 30 -11.66 -10.48 -8.48
N CYS A 31 -11.51 -9.59 -9.45
CA CYS A 31 -11.38 -9.92 -10.86
C CYS A 31 -9.88 -10.06 -11.18
N GLU A 32 -9.48 -11.20 -11.71
CA GLU A 32 -8.09 -11.50 -12.08
C GLU A 32 -7.96 -11.70 -13.58
N ARG A 33 -6.74 -11.44 -14.10
CA ARG A 33 -6.37 -11.68 -15.50
C ARG A 33 -7.28 -10.91 -16.48
N ILE A 34 -7.61 -9.66 -16.15
CA ILE A 34 -8.31 -8.74 -17.06
C ILE A 34 -7.40 -8.48 -18.28
N GLY A 35 -7.96 -8.59 -19.49
CA GLY A 35 -7.25 -8.49 -20.76
C GLY A 35 -6.40 -9.73 -21.10
N ILE A 36 -6.50 -10.80 -20.31
CA ILE A 36 -5.69 -12.02 -20.43
C ILE A 36 -6.62 -13.23 -20.44
N GLU A 37 -6.28 -14.28 -21.19
CA GLU A 37 -7.02 -15.54 -21.19
C GLU A 37 -7.16 -16.11 -19.77
N GLY A 38 -8.28 -16.77 -19.49
CA GLY A 38 -8.57 -17.36 -18.17
C GLY A 38 -8.90 -16.34 -17.09
N SER A 39 -9.57 -15.23 -17.46
CA SER A 39 -10.07 -14.28 -16.47
C SER A 39 -11.10 -14.92 -15.55
N LYS A 40 -11.03 -14.53 -14.27
CA LYS A 40 -11.84 -15.12 -13.20
C LYS A 40 -12.30 -14.03 -12.25
N LEU A 41 -13.58 -14.07 -11.89
CA LEU A 41 -14.14 -13.32 -10.76
C LEU A 41 -14.33 -14.28 -9.59
N THR A 42 -13.78 -13.95 -8.43
CA THR A 42 -14.13 -14.56 -7.15
C THR A 42 -14.88 -13.53 -6.30
N HIS A 43 -16.04 -13.90 -5.78
CA HIS A 43 -16.90 -13.08 -4.93
C HIS A 43 -17.21 -13.82 -3.62
N LYS A 44 -17.09 -13.12 -2.50
CA LYS A 44 -17.33 -13.67 -1.16
C LYS A 44 -18.21 -12.72 -0.37
N ALA A 45 -19.26 -13.27 0.22
CA ALA A 45 -20.18 -12.57 1.11
C ALA A 45 -20.35 -13.35 2.41
N PRO A 46 -20.29 -12.72 3.60
CA PRO A 46 -20.49 -13.42 4.87
C PRO A 46 -21.82 -14.17 4.89
N GLY A 47 -21.79 -15.43 5.32
CA GLY A 47 -22.98 -16.29 5.40
C GLY A 47 -23.46 -16.85 4.07
N LYS A 48 -22.71 -16.67 2.97
CA LYS A 48 -22.98 -17.26 1.66
C LYS A 48 -21.80 -18.11 1.19
N ASP A 49 -22.07 -19.02 0.27
CA ASP A 49 -21.02 -19.77 -0.41
C ASP A 49 -20.20 -18.84 -1.32
N ASP A 50 -18.91 -19.15 -1.46
CA ASP A 50 -18.02 -18.44 -2.38
C ASP A 50 -18.53 -18.62 -3.82
N PHE A 51 -18.67 -17.51 -4.56
CA PHE A 51 -19.03 -17.52 -5.97
C PHE A 51 -17.79 -17.32 -6.83
N GLU A 52 -17.63 -18.17 -7.84
CA GLU A 52 -16.57 -18.07 -8.84
C GLU A 52 -17.14 -18.10 -10.24
N LEU A 53 -16.65 -17.20 -11.10
CA LEU A 53 -17.06 -17.09 -12.49
C LEU A 53 -15.83 -16.95 -13.37
N GLU A 54 -15.57 -17.97 -14.19
CA GLU A 54 -14.61 -17.89 -15.28
C GLU A 54 -15.30 -17.34 -16.52
N THR A 55 -14.89 -16.15 -16.95
CA THR A 55 -15.46 -15.47 -18.12
C THR A 55 -14.47 -14.47 -18.68
N ALA A 56 -14.52 -14.20 -19.97
CA ALA A 56 -13.61 -13.25 -20.59
C ALA A 56 -13.86 -11.82 -20.08
N MET A 57 -12.79 -11.15 -19.64
CA MET A 57 -12.83 -9.74 -19.25
C MET A 57 -11.85 -8.96 -20.13
N PRO A 58 -12.23 -8.52 -21.33
CA PRO A 58 -11.30 -7.85 -22.26
C PRO A 58 -10.79 -6.51 -21.71
N ASP A 59 -11.56 -5.83 -20.86
CA ASP A 59 -11.20 -4.56 -20.23
C ASP A 59 -11.84 -4.40 -18.83
N HIS A 60 -11.45 -3.33 -18.14
CA HIS A 60 -11.98 -2.97 -16.82
C HIS A 60 -13.47 -2.60 -16.84
N GLY A 61 -14.02 -2.16 -17.97
CA GLY A 61 -15.45 -1.88 -18.10
C GLY A 61 -16.29 -3.14 -17.92
N VAL A 62 -15.90 -4.23 -18.59
CA VAL A 62 -16.53 -5.55 -18.42
C VAL A 62 -16.34 -6.05 -16.98
N ALA A 63 -15.14 -5.93 -16.42
CA ALA A 63 -14.88 -6.36 -15.05
C ALA A 63 -15.74 -5.61 -14.02
N VAL A 64 -15.86 -4.29 -14.13
CA VAL A 64 -16.71 -3.47 -13.26
C VAL A 64 -18.17 -3.88 -13.38
N LYS A 65 -18.67 -4.12 -14.61
CA LYS A 65 -20.04 -4.61 -14.80
C LYS A 65 -20.27 -5.94 -14.07
N LEU A 66 -19.35 -6.89 -14.19
CA LEU A 66 -19.45 -8.19 -13.50
C LEU A 66 -19.43 -8.05 -11.98
N VAL A 67 -18.72 -7.06 -11.43
CA VAL A 67 -18.77 -6.75 -10.00
C VAL A 67 -20.18 -6.30 -9.58
N PHE A 68 -20.80 -5.38 -10.32
CA PHE A 68 -22.17 -4.95 -10.02
C PHE A 68 -23.19 -6.09 -10.20
N ASP A 69 -23.04 -6.91 -11.25
CA ASP A 69 -23.88 -8.09 -11.49
C ASP A 69 -23.77 -9.06 -10.28
N ALA A 70 -22.55 -9.36 -9.81
CA ALA A 70 -22.34 -10.25 -8.67
C ALA A 70 -22.86 -9.66 -7.34
N LEU A 71 -22.73 -8.34 -7.14
CA LEU A 71 -23.25 -7.66 -5.95
C LEU A 71 -24.78 -7.65 -5.90
N THR A 72 -25.45 -7.68 -7.05
CA THR A 72 -26.91 -7.58 -7.19
C THR A 72 -27.61 -8.92 -7.48
N ASP A 73 -26.85 -9.99 -7.66
CA ASP A 73 -27.39 -11.32 -7.94
C ASP A 73 -28.30 -11.84 -6.81
N ALA A 74 -29.39 -12.50 -7.17
CA ALA A 74 -30.39 -12.99 -6.22
C ALA A 74 -29.87 -14.11 -5.29
N ALA A 75 -28.90 -14.91 -5.74
CA ALA A 75 -28.36 -16.02 -4.97
C ALA A 75 -27.15 -15.57 -4.14
N HIS A 76 -26.14 -14.96 -4.76
CA HIS A 76 -24.88 -14.64 -4.11
C HIS A 76 -24.69 -13.14 -3.77
N GLY A 77 -25.48 -12.25 -4.35
CA GLY A 77 -25.39 -10.80 -4.12
C GLY A 77 -25.80 -10.36 -2.71
N VAL A 78 -25.47 -9.12 -2.36
CA VAL A 78 -25.64 -8.55 -1.02
C VAL A 78 -26.50 -7.28 -1.00
N VAL A 79 -26.90 -6.81 -2.18
CA VAL A 79 -27.86 -5.72 -2.38
C VAL A 79 -28.87 -6.14 -3.46
N LYS A 80 -30.08 -5.57 -3.45
CA LYS A 80 -31.12 -5.91 -4.45
C LYS A 80 -30.97 -5.13 -5.74
N SER A 81 -30.36 -3.94 -5.67
CA SER A 81 -30.06 -3.11 -6.82
C SER A 81 -28.84 -2.24 -6.57
N VAL A 82 -28.30 -1.67 -7.65
CA VAL A 82 -27.21 -0.70 -7.60
C VAL A 82 -27.58 0.59 -6.84
N ASP A 83 -28.87 0.86 -6.66
CA ASP A 83 -29.33 2.07 -5.96
C ASP A 83 -29.02 2.04 -4.47
N GLU A 84 -28.88 0.85 -3.87
CA GLU A 84 -28.47 0.68 -2.48
C GLU A 84 -27.01 1.06 -2.22
N ILE A 85 -26.20 1.19 -3.27
CA ILE A 85 -24.81 1.66 -3.19
C ILE A 85 -24.85 3.20 -3.19
N GLY A 86 -24.45 3.81 -2.09
CA GLY A 86 -24.53 5.26 -1.88
C GLY A 86 -23.43 6.03 -2.60
N ALA A 87 -22.21 5.49 -2.61
CA ALA A 87 -21.03 6.12 -3.21
C ALA A 87 -19.98 5.07 -3.61
N ILE A 88 -19.00 5.50 -4.41
CA ILE A 88 -17.89 4.65 -4.86
C ILE A 88 -16.55 5.31 -4.51
N GLY A 89 -15.74 4.65 -3.71
CA GLY A 89 -14.38 5.08 -3.40
C GLY A 89 -13.36 4.37 -4.30
N HIS A 90 -12.43 5.12 -4.88
CA HIS A 90 -11.40 4.60 -5.78
C HIS A 90 -10.03 4.84 -5.20
N ARG A 91 -9.23 3.78 -5.10
CA ARG A 91 -7.78 3.94 -4.92
C ARG A 91 -7.17 4.46 -6.22
N VAL A 92 -6.45 5.57 -6.13
CA VAL A 92 -5.70 6.15 -7.24
C VAL A 92 -4.24 6.29 -6.84
N LEU A 93 -3.30 5.97 -7.73
CA LEU A 93 -1.88 6.05 -7.37
C LEU A 93 -1.44 7.51 -7.18
N HIS A 94 -1.59 8.36 -8.21
CA HIS A 94 -0.89 9.65 -8.26
C HIS A 94 -1.74 10.79 -8.82
N ALA A 95 -1.63 12.00 -8.24
CA ALA A 95 -2.19 13.24 -8.79
C ALA A 95 -1.20 14.42 -8.80
N GLY A 96 0.10 14.12 -8.65
CA GLY A 96 1.14 15.13 -8.72
C GLY A 96 1.05 16.08 -7.54
N LYS A 97 1.45 17.33 -7.76
CA LYS A 97 1.32 18.40 -6.77
C LYS A 97 -0.08 19.02 -6.73
N LYS A 98 -0.98 18.60 -7.63
CA LYS A 98 -2.25 19.30 -7.88
C LYS A 98 -3.35 18.90 -6.91
N ILE A 99 -3.38 17.63 -6.50
CA ILE A 99 -4.35 17.12 -5.51
C ILE A 99 -3.58 16.56 -4.33
N THR A 100 -3.90 17.06 -3.13
CA THR A 100 -3.17 16.73 -1.89
C THR A 100 -4.00 15.95 -0.88
N GLU A 101 -5.30 15.82 -1.12
CA GLU A 101 -6.27 15.14 -0.28
C GLU A 101 -7.29 14.38 -1.14
N SER A 102 -8.03 13.47 -0.53
CA SER A 102 -9.14 12.77 -1.19
C SER A 102 -10.18 13.77 -1.70
N ILE A 103 -10.76 13.50 -2.87
CA ILE A 103 -11.65 14.47 -3.54
C ILE A 103 -12.77 13.77 -4.30
N VAL A 104 -13.94 14.39 -4.35
CA VAL A 104 -15.04 13.97 -5.22
C VAL A 104 -14.61 14.12 -6.67
N VAL A 105 -14.76 13.04 -7.44
CA VAL A 105 -14.37 12.98 -8.85
C VAL A 105 -15.26 13.89 -9.67
N ASN A 106 -14.62 14.74 -10.47
CA ASN A 106 -15.22 15.50 -11.56
C ASN A 106 -14.31 15.41 -12.81
N GLN A 107 -14.61 16.16 -13.86
CA GLN A 107 -13.80 16.14 -15.07
C GLN A 107 -12.36 16.63 -14.84
N GLU A 108 -12.17 17.68 -14.04
CA GLU A 108 -10.85 18.22 -13.70
C GLU A 108 -9.98 17.19 -12.96
N VAL A 109 -10.55 16.45 -12.01
CA VAL A 109 -9.86 15.36 -11.30
C VAL A 109 -9.40 14.28 -12.29
N LYS A 110 -10.26 13.89 -13.25
CA LYS A 110 -9.90 12.91 -14.29
C LYS A 110 -8.77 13.42 -15.19
N ASP A 111 -8.80 14.70 -15.56
CA ASP A 111 -7.76 15.32 -16.38
C ASP A 111 -6.42 15.36 -15.64
N ILE A 112 -6.41 15.70 -14.34
CA ILE A 112 -5.21 15.66 -13.48
C ILE A 112 -4.64 14.25 -13.38
N ILE A 113 -5.48 13.22 -13.24
CA ILE A 113 -5.02 11.83 -13.21
C ILE A 113 -4.34 11.45 -14.53
N ARG A 114 -4.89 11.87 -15.68
CA ARG A 114 -4.29 11.64 -17.02
C ARG A 114 -2.94 12.31 -17.17
N GLU A 115 -2.81 13.57 -16.73
CA GLU A 115 -1.53 14.29 -16.76
C GLU A 115 -0.44 13.61 -15.93
N CYS A 116 -0.82 12.82 -14.91
CA CYS A 116 0.11 12.09 -14.05
C CYS A 116 0.42 10.66 -14.56
N PHE A 117 0.04 10.29 -15.78
CA PHE A 117 0.35 8.96 -16.33
C PHE A 117 1.84 8.68 -16.37
N ASP A 118 2.68 9.66 -16.69
CA ASP A 118 4.14 9.47 -16.72
C ASP A 118 4.72 9.17 -15.33
N LEU A 119 4.05 9.61 -14.26
CA LEU A 119 4.45 9.33 -12.87
C LEU A 119 3.94 7.98 -12.37
N GLY A 120 2.90 7.42 -13.01
CA GLY A 120 2.26 6.16 -12.62
C GLY A 120 1.75 5.35 -13.81
N PRO A 121 2.60 4.99 -14.81
CA PRO A 121 2.13 4.52 -16.11
C PRO A 121 1.43 3.16 -16.08
N LEU A 122 1.71 2.34 -15.05
CA LEU A 122 1.07 1.04 -14.86
C LEU A 122 -0.16 1.08 -13.95
N HIS A 123 -0.45 2.22 -13.33
CA HIS A 123 -1.46 2.31 -12.26
C HIS A 123 -2.50 3.39 -12.56
N ASN A 124 -2.10 4.64 -12.78
CA ASN A 124 -3.03 5.74 -13.04
C ASN A 124 -4.00 5.46 -14.21
N PRO A 125 -3.56 4.88 -15.35
CA PRO A 125 -4.49 4.53 -16.43
C PRO A 125 -5.57 3.54 -15.98
N ALA A 126 -5.18 2.48 -15.26
CA ALA A 126 -6.12 1.48 -14.76
C ALA A 126 -7.07 2.06 -13.69
N ASN A 127 -6.56 2.95 -12.82
CA ASN A 127 -7.39 3.64 -11.83
C ASN A 127 -8.44 4.52 -12.50
N LEU A 128 -8.04 5.30 -13.51
CA LEU A 128 -8.96 6.17 -14.24
C LEU A 128 -10.00 5.37 -15.05
N LEU A 129 -9.59 4.26 -15.68
CA LEU A 129 -10.52 3.36 -16.37
C LEU A 129 -11.58 2.80 -15.41
N GLY A 130 -11.19 2.44 -14.18
CA GLY A 130 -12.13 2.01 -13.14
C GLY A 130 -13.17 3.07 -12.77
N ILE A 131 -12.72 4.33 -12.62
CA ILE A 131 -13.58 5.50 -12.38
C ILE A 131 -14.58 5.67 -13.53
N GLU A 132 -14.09 5.78 -14.76
CA GLU A 132 -14.92 6.01 -15.95
C GLU A 132 -15.88 4.83 -16.22
N ALA A 133 -15.46 3.60 -15.91
CA ALA A 133 -16.33 2.43 -15.99
C ALA A 133 -17.47 2.53 -14.99
N CYS A 134 -17.21 2.94 -13.74
CA CYS A 134 -18.25 3.13 -12.74
C CYS A 134 -19.24 4.23 -13.13
N GLU A 135 -18.77 5.37 -13.64
CA GLU A 135 -19.64 6.44 -14.15
C GLU A 135 -20.59 5.96 -15.27
N LYS A 136 -20.15 5.00 -16.09
CA LYS A 136 -20.96 4.40 -17.16
C LYS A 136 -21.94 3.35 -16.63
N VAL A 137 -21.51 2.47 -15.72
CA VAL A 137 -22.35 1.37 -15.21
C VAL A 137 -23.40 1.88 -14.21
N VAL A 138 -23.07 2.86 -13.38
CA VAL A 138 -23.97 3.44 -12.37
C VAL A 138 -23.97 4.98 -12.43
N PRO A 139 -24.62 5.57 -13.45
CA PRO A 139 -24.62 7.03 -13.65
C PRO A 139 -25.19 7.80 -12.46
N GLY A 140 -24.58 8.95 -12.15
CA GLY A 140 -25.05 9.87 -11.12
C GLY A 140 -24.66 9.52 -9.68
N LYS A 141 -24.00 8.37 -9.44
CA LYS A 141 -23.43 8.05 -8.13
C LYS A 141 -22.16 8.87 -7.87
N PRO A 142 -21.97 9.44 -6.67
CA PRO A 142 -20.74 10.14 -6.33
C PRO A 142 -19.56 9.16 -6.31
N ASN A 143 -18.51 9.52 -7.03
CA ASN A 143 -17.24 8.79 -7.05
C ASN A 143 -16.22 9.65 -6.29
N VAL A 144 -15.40 9.05 -5.44
CA VAL A 144 -14.33 9.73 -4.69
C VAL A 144 -13.00 9.09 -5.04
N ALA A 145 -12.00 9.89 -5.35
CA ALA A 145 -10.63 9.44 -5.56
C ALA A 145 -9.80 9.65 -4.29
N VAL A 146 -9.19 8.58 -3.79
CA VAL A 146 -8.28 8.56 -2.65
C VAL A 146 -6.89 8.21 -3.14
N PHE A 147 -5.94 9.14 -2.98
CA PHE A 147 -4.61 9.02 -3.58
C PHE A 147 -3.60 8.39 -2.62
N ASP A 148 -2.83 7.41 -3.11
CA ASP A 148 -1.74 6.79 -2.35
C ASP A 148 -0.67 7.81 -1.90
N THR A 149 -0.55 8.94 -2.60
CA THR A 149 0.43 9.99 -2.32
C THR A 149 -0.01 10.97 -1.24
N THR A 150 -1.28 10.98 -0.81
CA THR A 150 -1.83 11.96 0.15
C THR A 150 -0.99 12.06 1.43
N PHE A 151 -0.54 10.93 1.98
CA PHE A 151 0.32 10.92 3.16
C PHE A 151 1.64 11.67 2.90
N GLY A 152 2.30 11.44 1.76
CA GLY A 152 3.55 12.13 1.45
C GLY A 152 3.37 13.57 0.94
N MET A 153 2.14 14.00 0.68
CA MET A 153 1.84 15.42 0.47
C MET A 153 1.92 16.23 1.77
N THR A 154 1.88 15.57 2.93
CA THR A 154 2.04 16.23 4.24
C THR A 154 3.50 16.48 4.64
N LEU A 155 4.46 15.92 3.89
CA LEU A 155 5.89 16.02 4.18
C LEU A 155 6.39 17.48 4.16
N PRO A 156 7.26 17.86 5.11
CA PRO A 156 7.93 19.15 5.05
C PRO A 156 8.94 19.21 3.90
N GLU A 157 9.25 20.41 3.41
CA GLU A 157 10.19 20.65 2.30
C GLU A 157 11.53 19.92 2.44
N LYS A 158 12.09 19.93 3.65
CA LYS A 158 13.34 19.24 3.99
C LYS A 158 13.32 17.72 3.73
N ALA A 159 12.14 17.11 3.66
CA ALA A 159 11.98 15.66 3.49
C ALA A 159 11.59 15.27 2.06
N PHE A 160 10.95 16.18 1.30
CA PHE A 160 10.50 15.85 -0.05
C PHE A 160 11.41 16.29 -1.18
N TYR A 161 12.28 17.27 -0.96
CA TYR A 161 13.24 17.67 -1.99
C TYR A 161 14.32 16.61 -2.14
N TYR A 162 14.58 16.21 -3.39
CA TYR A 162 15.84 15.57 -3.74
C TYR A 162 16.93 16.63 -3.92
N ALA A 163 18.17 16.29 -3.56
CA ALA A 163 19.33 17.18 -3.72
C ALA A 163 19.82 17.23 -5.19
N ILE A 164 18.94 17.69 -6.07
CA ILE A 164 19.18 17.89 -7.51
C ILE A 164 18.76 19.33 -7.89
N PRO A 165 19.08 19.84 -9.10
CA PRO A 165 18.66 21.17 -9.53
C PRO A 165 17.15 21.41 -9.34
N THR A 166 16.79 22.51 -8.68
CA THR A 166 15.41 22.82 -8.28
C THR A 166 14.46 22.98 -9.48
N GLU A 167 15.00 23.31 -10.65
CA GLU A 167 14.24 23.38 -11.91
C GLU A 167 13.47 22.09 -12.22
N TYR A 168 13.97 20.92 -11.80
CA TYR A 168 13.29 19.64 -12.03
C TYR A 168 12.06 19.45 -11.14
N TYR A 169 12.09 20.01 -9.92
CA TYR A 169 10.89 20.09 -9.08
C TYR A 169 9.86 21.08 -9.65
N GLU A 170 10.31 22.22 -10.15
CA GLU A 170 9.45 23.26 -10.71
C GLU A 170 8.76 22.77 -11.98
N LYS A 171 9.54 22.23 -12.93
CA LYS A 171 9.09 21.84 -14.26
C LYS A 171 8.35 20.50 -14.30
N TYR A 172 8.85 19.51 -13.57
CA TYR A 172 8.34 18.12 -13.65
C TYR A 172 7.72 17.62 -12.35
N GLY A 173 7.77 18.41 -11.27
CA GLY A 173 7.25 17.98 -9.98
C GLY A 173 8.06 16.84 -9.35
N ILE A 174 9.36 16.72 -9.67
CA ILE A 174 10.23 15.71 -9.07
C ILE A 174 10.43 16.00 -7.58
N ARG A 175 9.83 15.16 -6.74
CA ARG A 175 9.90 15.17 -5.28
C ARG A 175 9.65 13.77 -4.75
N ARG A 176 9.87 13.55 -3.46
CA ARG A 176 9.28 12.44 -2.72
C ARG A 176 7.77 12.64 -2.64
N TYR A 177 7.02 11.68 -3.18
CA TYR A 177 5.57 11.59 -3.02
C TYR A 177 5.18 10.52 -2.03
N GLY A 178 5.91 9.40 -1.98
CA GLY A 178 5.56 8.25 -1.14
C GLY A 178 4.29 7.54 -1.60
N PHE A 179 4.18 6.27 -1.22
CA PHE A 179 3.02 5.42 -1.54
C PHE A 179 2.62 4.58 -0.32
N HIS A 180 1.57 3.78 -0.49
CA HIS A 180 0.84 3.16 0.63
C HIS A 180 0.32 4.22 1.63
N GLY A 181 0.07 5.45 1.17
CA GLY A 181 -0.33 6.56 2.04
C GLY A 181 -1.63 6.29 2.79
N THR A 182 -2.61 5.66 2.14
CA THR A 182 -3.85 5.20 2.76
C THR A 182 -3.56 4.25 3.93
N SER A 183 -2.70 3.25 3.73
CA SER A 183 -2.30 2.31 4.77
C SER A 183 -1.54 2.99 5.91
N HIS A 184 -0.55 3.83 5.61
CA HIS A 184 0.23 4.56 6.61
C HIS A 184 -0.63 5.52 7.43
N ASN A 185 -1.53 6.24 6.77
CA ASN A 185 -2.47 7.12 7.45
C ASN A 185 -3.40 6.30 8.36
N PHE A 186 -4.03 5.24 7.85
CA PHE A 186 -4.92 4.39 8.64
C PHE A 186 -4.21 3.79 9.86
N VAL A 187 -3.08 3.12 9.64
CA VAL A 187 -2.36 2.39 10.70
C VAL A 187 -1.71 3.34 11.69
N SER A 188 -1.26 4.53 11.30
CA SER A 188 -0.74 5.52 12.26
C SER A 188 -1.83 6.00 13.22
N HIS A 189 -3.04 6.32 12.73
CA HIS A 189 -4.17 6.71 13.58
C HIS A 189 -4.68 5.55 14.46
N GLU A 190 -4.78 4.34 13.92
CA GLU A 190 -5.15 3.16 14.72
C GLU A 190 -4.07 2.84 15.77
N THR A 191 -2.79 3.05 15.48
CA THR A 191 -1.70 2.90 16.47
C THR A 191 -1.87 3.89 17.63
N ILE A 192 -2.14 5.16 17.32
CA ILE A 192 -2.36 6.21 18.32
C ILE A 192 -3.54 5.83 19.22
N LYS A 193 -4.68 5.47 18.60
CA LYS A 193 -5.91 5.10 19.29
C LYS A 193 -5.73 3.84 20.14
N PHE A 194 -5.24 2.75 19.55
CA PHE A 194 -5.06 1.46 20.21
C PHE A 194 -4.00 1.55 21.32
N GLY A 195 -2.94 2.31 21.09
CA GLY A 195 -1.87 2.54 22.04
C GLY A 195 -2.21 3.54 23.15
N ASN A 196 -3.37 4.19 23.11
CA ASN A 196 -3.75 5.31 23.98
C ASN A 196 -2.62 6.36 24.07
N LEU A 197 -2.11 6.78 22.91
CA LEU A 197 -1.07 7.79 22.77
C LEU A 197 -1.68 9.18 22.57
N ASP A 198 -0.89 10.23 22.80
CA ASP A 198 -1.32 11.61 22.55
C ASP A 198 -1.58 11.83 21.04
N PRO A 199 -2.83 12.10 20.62
CA PRO A 199 -3.17 12.17 19.20
C PRO A 199 -2.50 13.31 18.44
N GLU A 200 -1.99 14.33 19.13
CA GLU A 200 -1.34 15.48 18.48
C GLU A 200 0.18 15.35 18.45
N LYS A 201 0.76 14.50 19.31
CA LYS A 201 2.22 14.48 19.56
C LYS A 201 2.86 13.11 19.37
N ALA A 202 2.07 12.04 19.31
CA ALA A 202 2.59 10.68 19.19
C ALA A 202 3.49 10.52 17.96
N LYS A 203 4.71 10.04 18.19
CA LYS A 203 5.72 9.75 17.16
C LYS A 203 5.60 8.28 16.76
N VAL A 204 4.97 8.04 15.62
CA VAL A 204 4.65 6.69 15.13
C VAL A 204 5.44 6.39 13.87
N ILE A 205 6.11 5.24 13.88
CA ILE A 205 6.72 4.64 12.70
C ILE A 205 5.85 3.47 12.24
N VAL A 206 5.35 3.52 11.01
CA VAL A 206 4.56 2.42 10.43
C VAL A 206 5.41 1.67 9.40
N CYS A 207 5.59 0.38 9.62
CA CYS A 207 6.28 -0.56 8.74
C CYS A 207 5.21 -1.33 7.93
N HIS A 208 4.86 -0.83 6.76
CA HIS A 208 4.03 -1.55 5.79
C HIS A 208 4.93 -2.53 5.02
N LEU A 209 4.97 -3.78 5.47
CA LEU A 209 5.87 -4.80 4.94
C LEU A 209 5.05 -5.83 4.15
N GLY A 210 5.14 -5.79 2.82
CA GLY A 210 4.53 -6.75 1.91
C GLY A 210 5.40 -6.97 0.68
N ASN A 211 4.81 -7.47 -0.41
CA ASN A 211 5.53 -7.61 -1.69
C ASN A 211 6.02 -6.25 -2.23
N GLY A 212 5.25 -5.19 -1.96
CA GLY A 212 5.76 -3.84 -1.86
C GLY A 212 5.93 -3.48 -0.40
N ALA A 213 7.07 -2.88 -0.05
CA ALA A 213 7.38 -2.53 1.32
C ALA A 213 7.76 -1.06 1.43
N SER A 214 7.21 -0.37 2.42
CA SER A 214 7.57 1.01 2.73
C SER A 214 7.45 1.26 4.22
N ILE A 215 8.24 2.19 4.72
CA ILE A 215 8.12 2.69 6.09
C ILE A 215 7.71 4.16 6.06
N SER A 216 6.97 4.61 7.07
CA SER A 216 6.64 6.02 7.26
C SER A 216 6.95 6.48 8.67
N ALA A 217 7.17 7.78 8.81
CA ALA A 217 7.30 8.48 10.09
C ALA A 217 6.16 9.50 10.19
N SER A 218 5.49 9.56 11.34
CA SER A 218 4.41 10.52 11.57
C SER A 218 4.41 11.08 12.99
N ILE A 219 3.99 12.33 13.13
CA ILE A 219 3.70 12.98 14.41
C ILE A 219 2.22 13.33 14.43
N GLY A 220 1.47 12.74 15.37
CA GLY A 220 0.02 12.91 15.44
C GLY A 220 -0.71 12.47 14.16
N GLY A 221 -0.23 11.43 13.51
CA GLY A 221 -0.78 10.93 12.24
C GLY A 221 -0.39 11.72 10.99
N LYS A 222 0.29 12.87 11.13
CA LYS A 222 0.79 13.66 10.00
C LYS A 222 2.18 13.19 9.58
N GLY A 223 2.38 12.94 8.28
CA GLY A 223 3.63 12.44 7.72
C GLY A 223 4.80 13.40 7.87
N VAL A 224 5.93 12.87 8.35
CA VAL A 224 7.23 13.55 8.47
C VAL A 224 8.22 13.05 7.44
N ASP A 225 8.16 11.74 7.13
CA ASP A 225 9.00 11.09 6.11
C ASP A 225 8.35 9.76 5.64
N THR A 226 8.78 9.24 4.50
CA THR A 226 8.36 7.94 3.93
C THR A 226 9.42 7.38 2.99
N SER A 227 9.65 6.06 3.01
CA SER A 227 10.82 5.50 2.32
C SER A 227 10.69 5.53 0.81
N MET A 228 9.47 5.40 0.29
CA MET A 228 9.25 5.48 -1.15
C MET A 228 9.34 6.92 -1.64
N GLY A 229 9.76 7.05 -2.90
CA GLY A 229 10.20 8.29 -3.49
C GLY A 229 9.20 8.97 -4.40
N LEU A 230 9.72 9.43 -5.54
CA LEU A 230 8.94 9.78 -6.73
C LEU A 230 8.14 8.57 -7.24
N THR A 231 8.73 7.38 -7.13
CA THR A 231 8.13 6.11 -7.57
C THR A 231 8.18 5.08 -6.43
N PRO A 232 7.41 3.98 -6.53
CA PRO A 232 7.45 2.90 -5.54
C PRO A 232 8.76 2.09 -5.51
N LEU A 233 9.80 2.49 -6.26
CA LEU A 233 11.08 1.77 -6.33
C LEU A 233 12.03 2.10 -5.17
N GLU A 234 12.06 3.35 -4.72
CA GLU A 234 12.96 3.81 -3.65
C GLU A 234 12.59 3.18 -2.29
N GLY A 235 13.59 3.01 -1.44
CA GLY A 235 13.41 2.64 -0.04
C GLY A 235 13.85 1.23 0.29
N LEU A 236 12.91 0.46 0.83
CA LEU A 236 13.16 -0.88 1.32
C LEU A 236 13.45 -1.86 0.17
N ILE A 237 14.18 -2.93 0.49
CA ILE A 237 14.19 -4.14 -0.35
C ILE A 237 12.76 -4.69 -0.36
N MET A 238 12.25 -5.11 -1.53
CA MET A 238 10.89 -5.64 -1.66
C MET A 238 10.91 -6.98 -2.41
N GLY A 239 9.75 -7.51 -2.79
CA GLY A 239 9.64 -8.76 -3.55
C GLY A 239 10.54 -8.81 -4.78
N THR A 240 10.32 -7.88 -5.70
CA THR A 240 11.05 -7.78 -6.99
C THR A 240 11.76 -6.45 -7.21
N ARG A 241 11.55 -5.49 -6.29
CA ARG A 241 12.09 -4.12 -6.37
C ARG A 241 13.37 -4.01 -5.56
N SER A 242 14.37 -3.33 -6.12
CA SER A 242 15.69 -3.17 -5.49
C SER A 242 15.65 -2.41 -4.17
N GLY A 243 14.75 -1.44 -4.03
CA GLY A 243 14.91 -0.41 -3.01
C GLY A 243 16.09 0.51 -3.34
N ASP A 244 16.67 1.09 -2.29
CA ASP A 244 17.81 2.01 -2.42
C ASP A 244 19.06 1.31 -2.96
N ILE A 245 19.55 1.87 -4.07
CA ILE A 245 20.86 1.59 -4.67
C ILE A 245 21.54 2.91 -5.02
N ASP A 246 22.85 2.86 -5.26
CA ASP A 246 23.58 4.01 -5.81
C ASP A 246 23.05 4.34 -7.22
N ALA A 247 22.73 5.60 -7.48
CA ALA A 247 22.26 6.07 -8.78
C ALA A 247 23.25 5.77 -9.92
N ALA A 248 24.55 5.75 -9.63
CA ALA A 248 25.59 5.40 -10.61
C ALA A 248 25.49 3.95 -11.11
N VAL A 249 24.85 3.04 -10.35
CA VAL A 249 24.60 1.66 -10.78
C VAL A 249 23.73 1.62 -12.04
N VAL A 250 22.79 2.56 -12.19
CA VAL A 250 21.92 2.61 -13.37
C VAL A 250 22.75 2.85 -14.64
N GLN A 251 23.61 3.88 -14.62
CA GLN A 251 24.50 4.17 -15.74
C GLN A 251 25.53 3.06 -15.97
N PHE A 252 26.07 2.50 -14.87
CA PHE A 252 27.05 1.42 -14.94
C PHE A 252 26.47 0.21 -15.67
N LEU A 253 25.30 -0.28 -15.26
CA LEU A 253 24.63 -1.43 -15.89
C LEU A 253 24.23 -1.12 -17.34
N ALA A 254 23.63 0.04 -17.59
CA ALA A 254 23.22 0.45 -18.93
C ALA A 254 24.40 0.37 -19.92
N ASN A 255 25.56 0.90 -19.52
CA ASN A 255 26.73 0.92 -20.38
C ASN A 255 27.38 -0.46 -20.58
N HIS A 256 27.48 -1.27 -19.53
CA HIS A 256 28.18 -2.56 -19.60
C HIS A 256 27.34 -3.66 -20.27
N GLU A 257 26.02 -3.62 -20.08
CA GLU A 257 25.08 -4.60 -20.65
C GLU A 257 24.43 -4.08 -21.95
N ASN A 258 24.79 -2.88 -22.40
CA ASN A 258 24.21 -2.20 -23.56
C ASN A 258 22.67 -2.13 -23.48
N LEU A 259 22.16 -1.74 -22.32
CA LEU A 259 20.75 -1.61 -22.01
C LEU A 259 20.32 -0.14 -22.04
N SER A 260 19.09 0.10 -22.47
CA SER A 260 18.41 1.38 -22.24
C SER A 260 18.12 1.62 -20.75
N VAL A 261 17.86 2.87 -20.39
CA VAL A 261 17.42 3.23 -19.02
C VAL A 261 16.16 2.45 -18.63
N ASP A 262 15.21 2.30 -19.55
CA ASP A 262 13.96 1.59 -19.28
C ASP A 262 14.18 0.10 -19.02
N GLU A 263 15.12 -0.53 -19.73
CA GLU A 263 15.49 -1.93 -19.49
C GLU A 263 16.17 -2.11 -18.12
N VAL A 264 17.04 -1.19 -17.72
CA VAL A 264 17.63 -1.20 -16.38
C VAL A 264 16.56 -0.96 -15.31
N LEU A 265 15.66 0.01 -15.49
CA LEU A 265 14.55 0.24 -14.57
C LEU A 265 13.61 -0.97 -14.48
N ASN A 266 13.42 -1.70 -15.57
CA ASN A 266 12.68 -2.96 -15.55
C ASN A 266 13.40 -4.05 -14.74
N ILE A 267 14.73 -4.17 -14.85
CA ILE A 267 15.53 -5.05 -13.98
C ILE A 267 15.33 -4.67 -12.51
N LEU A 268 15.42 -3.38 -12.19
CA LEU A 268 15.29 -2.88 -10.83
C LEU A 268 13.88 -3.06 -10.25
N ASN A 269 12.84 -3.07 -11.09
CA ASN A 269 11.46 -3.24 -10.65
C ASN A 269 10.97 -4.70 -10.61
N LYS A 270 11.47 -5.55 -11.52
CA LYS A 270 10.89 -6.88 -11.78
C LYS A 270 11.85 -8.04 -11.53
N LYS A 271 13.16 -7.80 -11.50
CA LYS A 271 14.19 -8.85 -11.40
C LYS A 271 15.15 -8.66 -10.22
N SER A 272 14.85 -7.72 -9.33
CA SER A 272 15.68 -7.35 -8.17
C SER A 272 14.99 -7.78 -6.87
N GLY A 273 15.27 -7.10 -5.75
CA GLY A 273 14.63 -7.37 -4.48
C GLY A 273 15.04 -8.72 -3.88
N VAL A 274 14.21 -9.28 -3.01
CA VAL A 274 14.44 -10.62 -2.44
C VAL A 274 14.46 -11.70 -3.53
N LEU A 275 13.72 -11.53 -4.63
CA LEU A 275 13.79 -12.42 -5.79
C LEU A 275 15.20 -12.45 -6.39
N GLY A 276 15.71 -11.28 -6.78
CA GLY A 276 17.02 -11.18 -7.42
C GLY A 276 18.16 -11.59 -6.49
N LEU A 277 18.04 -11.29 -5.18
CA LEU A 277 19.08 -11.59 -4.21
C LEU A 277 19.09 -13.07 -3.78
N SER A 278 17.91 -13.68 -3.56
CA SER A 278 17.82 -15.09 -3.16
C SER A 278 17.96 -16.06 -4.33
N GLY A 279 17.52 -15.66 -5.52
CA GLY A 279 17.37 -16.56 -6.67
C GLY A 279 16.22 -17.57 -6.51
N VAL A 280 15.34 -17.40 -5.52
CA VAL A 280 14.27 -18.35 -5.18
C VAL A 280 12.90 -17.84 -5.64
N SER A 281 12.38 -16.80 -4.99
CA SER A 281 11.02 -16.30 -5.18
C SER A 281 10.94 -14.83 -4.74
N SER A 282 9.89 -14.15 -5.20
CA SER A 282 9.50 -12.85 -4.64
C SER A 282 8.60 -12.97 -3.41
N ASP A 283 8.09 -14.17 -3.14
CA ASP A 283 7.28 -14.47 -1.96
C ASP A 283 8.18 -14.81 -0.76
N PHE A 284 8.04 -14.04 0.32
CA PHE A 284 8.85 -14.21 1.53
C PHE A 284 8.69 -15.59 2.16
N ARG A 285 7.53 -16.23 2.04
CA ARG A 285 7.29 -17.57 2.60
C ARG A 285 8.13 -18.64 1.92
N ASP A 286 8.30 -18.54 0.61
CA ASP A 286 9.15 -19.45 -0.16
C ASP A 286 10.63 -19.23 0.18
N VAL A 287 11.03 -17.97 0.36
CA VAL A 287 12.41 -17.60 0.72
C VAL A 287 12.73 -18.06 2.16
N GLU A 288 11.82 -17.87 3.11
CA GLU A 288 11.92 -18.38 4.48
C GLU A 288 12.12 -19.89 4.49
N LYS A 289 11.26 -20.62 3.78
CA LYS A 289 11.38 -22.08 3.65
C LYS A 289 12.73 -22.49 3.07
N ALA A 290 13.18 -21.84 2.00
CA ALA A 290 14.49 -22.14 1.41
C ALA A 290 15.64 -21.84 2.38
N ALA A 291 15.54 -20.76 3.17
CA ALA A 291 16.51 -20.40 4.19
C ALA A 291 16.58 -21.45 5.31
N GLU A 292 15.44 -21.97 5.76
CA GLU A 292 15.33 -23.07 6.74
C GLU A 292 15.92 -24.38 6.19
N GLU A 293 15.78 -24.63 4.89
CA GLU A 293 16.38 -25.75 4.17
C GLU A 293 17.89 -25.57 3.89
N GLY A 294 18.49 -24.46 4.33
CA GLY A 294 19.93 -24.20 4.26
C GLY A 294 20.39 -23.40 3.04
N ASN A 295 19.48 -22.77 2.27
CA ASN A 295 19.87 -21.89 1.18
C ASN A 295 20.51 -20.59 1.71
N HIS A 296 21.81 -20.45 1.51
CA HIS A 296 22.59 -19.30 1.96
C HIS A 296 22.08 -17.96 1.41
N MET A 297 21.75 -17.88 0.11
CA MET A 297 21.31 -16.62 -0.50
C MET A 297 19.90 -16.23 -0.06
N ALA A 298 19.05 -17.20 0.28
CA ALA A 298 17.76 -16.93 0.91
C ALA A 298 17.93 -16.31 2.30
N GLN A 299 18.86 -16.84 3.12
CA GLN A 299 19.20 -16.26 4.43
C GLN A 299 19.73 -14.84 4.28
N VAL A 300 20.69 -14.61 3.37
CA VAL A 300 21.24 -13.28 3.08
C VAL A 300 20.16 -12.31 2.63
N ALA A 301 19.21 -12.75 1.80
CA ALA A 301 18.12 -11.91 1.33
C ALA A 301 17.20 -11.44 2.47
N LEU A 302 16.85 -12.35 3.39
CA LEU A 302 16.03 -12.03 4.56
C LEU A 302 16.79 -11.10 5.53
N GLU A 303 18.06 -11.39 5.83
CA GLU A 303 18.88 -10.54 6.69
C GLU A 303 19.07 -9.14 6.10
N ALA A 304 19.30 -9.04 4.79
CA ALA A 304 19.42 -7.75 4.10
C ALA A 304 18.11 -6.94 4.16
N PHE A 305 16.96 -7.61 4.04
CA PHE A 305 15.65 -7.00 4.21
C PHE A 305 15.45 -6.48 5.64
N GLU A 306 15.64 -7.33 6.65
CA GLU A 306 15.55 -6.96 8.07
C GLU A 306 16.45 -5.77 8.41
N TYR A 307 17.71 -5.82 7.97
CA TYR A 307 18.68 -4.76 8.17
C TYR A 307 18.25 -3.44 7.53
N ARG A 308 17.71 -3.47 6.31
CA ARG A 308 17.21 -2.27 5.62
C ARG A 308 16.03 -1.66 6.38
N VAL A 309 15.09 -2.48 6.86
CA VAL A 309 13.95 -2.00 7.66
C VAL A 309 14.44 -1.35 8.96
N ALA A 310 15.34 -2.02 9.70
CA ALA A 310 15.87 -1.49 10.95
C ALA A 310 16.61 -0.15 10.77
N LYS A 311 17.41 -0.01 9.70
CA LYS A 311 18.05 1.28 9.36
C LYS A 311 17.05 2.40 9.17
N TYR A 312 15.95 2.12 8.46
CA TYR A 312 14.89 3.10 8.24
C TYR A 312 14.14 3.46 9.53
N ILE A 313 13.91 2.49 10.43
CA ILE A 313 13.36 2.79 11.75
C ILE A 313 14.30 3.73 12.52
N GLY A 314 15.61 3.46 12.51
CA GLY A 314 16.61 4.31 13.14
C GLY A 314 16.66 5.73 12.54
N SER A 315 16.64 5.86 11.21
CA SER A 315 16.63 7.17 10.56
C SER A 315 15.37 7.97 10.88
N TYR A 316 14.21 7.32 10.98
CA TYR A 316 12.95 7.98 11.26
C TYR A 316 12.74 8.31 12.73
N ALA A 317 13.28 7.50 13.64
CA ALA A 317 13.41 7.88 15.04
C ALA A 317 14.28 9.14 15.17
N ALA A 318 15.38 9.25 14.42
CA ALA A 318 16.19 10.48 14.39
C ALA A 318 15.41 11.66 13.78
N ALA A 319 14.69 11.46 12.67
CA ALA A 319 13.91 12.50 11.98
C ALA A 319 12.83 13.13 12.87
N MET A 320 12.24 12.34 13.77
CA MET A 320 11.23 12.79 14.74
C MET A 320 11.80 13.13 16.12
N ASN A 321 13.12 13.00 16.31
CA ASN A 321 13.80 13.15 17.60
C ASN A 321 13.15 12.28 18.70
N GLY A 322 12.99 10.99 18.41
CA GLY A 322 12.35 9.99 19.27
C GLY A 322 11.29 9.18 18.53
N VAL A 323 10.81 8.13 19.18
CA VAL A 323 9.73 7.27 18.69
C VAL A 323 8.95 6.73 19.88
N ASP A 324 7.62 6.83 19.83
CA ASP A 324 6.74 6.33 20.87
C ASP A 324 6.23 4.92 20.50
N ALA A 325 5.98 4.70 19.20
CA ALA A 325 5.49 3.43 18.69
C ALA A 325 6.08 3.04 17.33
N ILE A 326 6.31 1.73 17.16
CA ILE A 326 6.60 1.08 15.88
C ILE A 326 5.48 0.09 15.60
N THR A 327 4.85 0.19 14.44
CA THR A 327 3.74 -0.70 14.07
C THR A 327 4.05 -1.46 12.80
N PHE A 328 3.90 -2.79 12.84
CA PHE A 328 4.00 -3.65 11.68
C PHE A 328 2.63 -3.94 11.08
N THR A 329 2.53 -3.85 9.76
CA THR A 329 1.31 -4.09 8.99
C THR A 329 1.64 -4.71 7.63
N ALA A 330 0.60 -5.07 6.86
CA ALA A 330 0.66 -5.70 5.55
C ALA A 330 1.17 -7.15 5.57
N GLY A 331 1.24 -7.80 4.41
CA GLY A 331 1.39 -9.25 4.29
C GLY A 331 2.53 -9.87 5.12
N VAL A 332 3.75 -9.34 5.03
CA VAL A 332 4.90 -9.82 5.83
C VAL A 332 4.77 -9.32 7.27
N GLY A 333 4.50 -8.02 7.45
CA GLY A 333 4.45 -7.40 8.78
C GLY A 333 3.39 -7.99 9.71
N GLU A 334 2.26 -8.46 9.19
CA GLU A 334 1.19 -9.07 9.97
C GLU A 334 1.46 -10.55 10.28
N ASN A 335 2.16 -11.28 9.41
CA ASN A 335 2.21 -12.74 9.46
C ASN A 335 3.55 -13.33 9.91
N ASP A 336 4.65 -12.62 9.66
CA ASP A 336 6.00 -13.11 9.98
C ASP A 336 6.50 -12.53 11.30
N LYS A 337 6.27 -13.30 12.37
CA LYS A 337 6.75 -12.99 13.72
C LYS A 337 8.27 -13.03 13.85
N VAL A 338 8.95 -13.82 13.02
CA VAL A 338 10.42 -13.98 13.07
C VAL A 338 11.07 -12.73 12.51
N THR A 339 10.66 -12.26 11.34
CA THR A 339 11.13 -10.99 10.77
C THR A 339 10.87 -9.82 11.74
N ARG A 340 9.66 -9.71 12.31
CA ARG A 340 9.37 -8.66 13.32
C ARG A 340 10.34 -8.72 14.50
N LYS A 341 10.54 -9.91 15.08
CA LYS A 341 11.46 -10.10 16.21
C LYS A 341 12.88 -9.71 15.82
N ASN A 342 13.37 -10.21 14.69
CA ASN A 342 14.73 -9.97 14.25
C ASN A 342 15.02 -8.49 14.00
N ILE A 343 14.10 -7.76 13.35
CA ILE A 343 14.23 -6.32 13.13
C ILE A 343 14.40 -5.57 14.46
N ILE A 344 13.59 -5.91 15.46
CA ILE A 344 13.63 -5.23 16.76
C ILE A 344 14.84 -5.66 17.59
N GLU A 345 14.96 -6.95 17.87
CA GLU A 345 15.92 -7.49 18.85
C GLU A 345 17.38 -7.40 18.37
N LYS A 346 17.63 -7.59 17.07
CA LYS A 346 19.01 -7.54 16.54
C LYS A 346 19.55 -6.11 16.44
N TYR A 347 18.68 -5.13 16.20
CA TYR A 347 19.13 -3.79 15.75
C TYR A 347 18.63 -2.62 16.58
N LEU A 348 17.50 -2.74 17.29
CA LEU A 348 16.79 -1.60 17.89
C LEU A 348 16.77 -1.62 19.42
N GLY A 349 17.49 -2.55 20.05
CA GLY A 349 17.66 -2.57 21.51
C GLY A 349 18.24 -1.26 22.08
N PHE A 350 19.05 -0.53 21.30
CA PHE A 350 19.67 0.74 21.76
C PHE A 350 18.67 1.88 21.96
N ILE A 351 17.52 1.87 21.28
CA ILE A 351 16.41 2.83 21.52
C ILE A 351 15.45 2.33 22.62
N GLY A 352 15.76 1.18 23.24
CA GLY A 352 14.93 0.56 24.27
C GLY A 352 13.72 -0.19 23.74
N ALA A 353 13.72 -0.57 22.46
CA ALA A 353 12.69 -1.43 21.87
C ALA A 353 12.94 -2.90 22.23
N LYS A 354 11.91 -3.60 22.72
CA LYS A 354 11.96 -5.02 23.08
C LYS A 354 10.64 -5.72 22.75
N ILE A 355 10.71 -6.93 22.23
CA ILE A 355 9.59 -7.80 21.90
C ILE A 355 9.27 -8.74 23.06
N ASP A 356 7.99 -9.02 23.24
CA ASP A 356 7.50 -10.16 24.01
C ASP A 356 7.19 -11.32 23.04
N ASP A 357 7.87 -12.45 23.21
CA ASP A 357 7.78 -13.59 22.28
C ASP A 357 6.37 -14.20 22.20
N GLU A 358 5.65 -14.24 23.33
CA GLU A 358 4.30 -14.79 23.41
C GLU A 358 3.30 -13.84 22.75
N ARG A 359 3.38 -12.53 23.05
CA ARG A 359 2.52 -11.52 22.42
C ARG A 359 2.79 -11.36 20.94
N ASN A 360 4.05 -11.49 20.51
CA ASN A 360 4.42 -11.43 19.09
C ASN A 360 3.93 -12.66 18.29
N ASN A 361 3.51 -13.74 18.96
CA ASN A 361 2.88 -14.89 18.32
C ASN A 361 1.41 -14.61 17.92
N VAL A 362 1.22 -13.58 17.10
CA VAL A 362 -0.08 -13.08 16.65
C VAL A 362 -0.07 -12.84 15.14
N ARG A 363 -1.23 -13.03 14.50
CA ARG A 363 -1.45 -12.81 13.06
C ARG A 363 -2.82 -12.17 12.82
N GLY A 364 -2.89 -11.21 11.90
CA GLY A 364 -4.15 -10.64 11.40
C GLY A 364 -5.05 -9.99 12.46
N LYS A 365 -4.49 -9.55 13.60
CA LYS A 365 -5.22 -8.97 14.73
C LYS A 365 -4.39 -7.91 15.43
N ALA A 366 -4.99 -6.74 15.67
CA ALA A 366 -4.35 -5.67 16.44
C ALA A 366 -3.87 -6.16 17.83
N ALA A 367 -2.59 -5.97 18.13
CA ALA A 367 -1.97 -6.39 19.38
C ALA A 367 -0.75 -5.54 19.74
N LEU A 368 -0.56 -5.28 21.04
CA LEU A 368 0.71 -4.83 21.60
C LEU A 368 1.64 -6.04 21.71
N ILE A 369 2.79 -5.99 21.06
CA ILE A 369 3.76 -7.10 20.97
C ILE A 369 5.09 -6.78 21.64
N SER A 370 5.27 -5.59 22.21
CA SER A 370 6.43 -5.25 23.01
C SER A 370 6.37 -5.83 24.42
N ALA A 371 7.55 -6.09 25.01
CA ALA A 371 7.71 -6.43 26.41
C ALA A 371 7.29 -5.28 27.34
N ASP A 372 6.94 -5.60 28.58
CA ASP A 372 6.47 -4.61 29.57
C ASP A 372 7.55 -3.58 29.94
N ASP A 373 8.83 -3.95 29.84
CA ASP A 373 9.97 -3.07 30.08
C ASP A 373 10.51 -2.38 28.81
N SER A 374 9.81 -2.52 27.68
CA SER A 374 10.13 -1.80 26.44
C SER A 374 9.80 -0.32 26.58
N LYS A 375 10.73 0.56 26.20
CA LYS A 375 10.51 2.02 26.16
C LYS A 375 9.68 2.45 24.96
N VAL A 376 9.77 1.69 23.87
CA VAL A 376 9.02 1.93 22.63
C VAL A 376 7.91 0.90 22.56
N LYS A 377 6.65 1.33 22.34
CA LYS A 377 5.57 0.38 22.11
C LYS A 377 5.72 -0.24 20.74
N ILE A 378 5.51 -1.55 20.64
CA ILE A 378 5.57 -2.23 19.35
C ILE A 378 4.22 -2.89 19.13
N PHE A 379 3.64 -2.65 17.96
CA PHE A 379 2.33 -3.19 17.62
C PHE A 379 2.38 -4.03 16.34
N MET A 380 1.47 -4.99 16.25
CA MET A 380 1.02 -5.53 14.98
C MET A 380 -0.42 -5.08 14.80
N ILE A 381 -0.70 -4.34 13.73
CA ILE A 381 -2.04 -3.84 13.40
C ILE A 381 -2.29 -4.11 11.93
N PRO A 382 -3.30 -4.92 11.58
CA PRO A 382 -3.67 -5.12 10.19
C PRO A 382 -4.12 -3.82 9.53
N THR A 383 -3.64 -3.57 8.32
CA THR A 383 -4.13 -2.44 7.53
C THR A 383 -5.51 -2.76 6.98
N ASN A 384 -6.36 -1.74 6.86
CA ASN A 384 -7.63 -1.85 6.16
C ASN A 384 -7.77 -0.64 5.22
N GLU A 385 -7.09 -0.72 4.08
CA GLU A 385 -7.06 0.37 3.09
C GLU A 385 -8.45 0.62 2.51
N GLU A 386 -9.25 -0.43 2.30
CA GLU A 386 -10.60 -0.29 1.79
C GLU A 386 -11.51 0.46 2.78
N LEU A 387 -11.46 0.13 4.07
CA LEU A 387 -12.21 0.89 5.07
C LEU A 387 -11.75 2.35 5.16
N ALA A 388 -10.44 2.60 5.06
CA ALA A 388 -9.92 3.97 5.05
C ALA A 388 -10.46 4.77 3.85
N ILE A 389 -10.49 4.17 2.66
CA ILE A 389 -11.09 4.78 1.46
C ILE A 389 -12.59 5.00 1.65
N ALA A 390 -13.31 4.06 2.27
CA ALA A 390 -14.74 4.18 2.52
C ALA A 390 -15.05 5.31 3.52
N ARG A 391 -14.28 5.44 4.60
CA ARG A 391 -14.37 6.56 5.56
C ARG A 391 -14.18 7.92 4.88
N ASP A 392 -13.15 8.05 4.05
CA ASP A 392 -12.90 9.29 3.30
C ASP A 392 -14.01 9.59 2.28
N THR A 393 -14.53 8.54 1.64
CA THR A 393 -15.65 8.65 0.71
C THR A 393 -16.89 9.16 1.43
N LEU A 394 -17.27 8.56 2.56
CA LEU A 394 -18.41 8.97 3.38
C LEU A 394 -18.30 10.45 3.78
N ARG A 395 -17.14 10.83 4.34
CA ARG A 395 -16.86 12.20 4.78
C ARG A 395 -17.07 13.23 3.68
N LEU A 396 -16.70 12.91 2.44
CA LEU A 396 -16.78 13.83 1.31
C LEU A 396 -18.16 13.89 0.65
N VAL A 397 -18.98 12.83 0.77
CA VAL A 397 -20.35 12.82 0.20
C VAL A 397 -21.41 13.34 1.18
N GLU A 398 -21.09 13.40 2.47
CA GLU A 398 -21.96 13.99 3.51
C GLU A 398 -21.63 15.46 3.84
N ALA A 399 -20.52 15.98 3.32
CA ALA A 399 -20.12 17.39 3.42
C ALA A 399 -20.93 18.29 2.48
#